data_AF-A0A7Z2GNG7-F1
#
_entry.id   AF-A0A7Z2GNG7-F1
#
_cell.length_a   1.000
_cell.length_b   1.000
_cell.length_c   1.000
_cell.angle_alpha   90.00
_cell.angle_beta   90.00
_cell.angle_gamma   90.00
#
_symmetry.space_group_name_H-M   'P 1'
#
loop_
_entity.id
_entity.type
_entity.pdbx_description
1 polymer ?
#
loop_
_entity_poly.entity_id
_entity_poly.type
_entity_poly.pdbx_seq_one_letter_code
_entity_poly.pdbx_strand_id
1 'polypeptide(L)'
;MHLEAIEVARLHAAVRANIDDARVWRWYADLMEDERVSCTRTRGGWQVTVDGRASVEDDSFDGAVRRAAQLWSGLAQAQPKLHRRRKTAANRNATANATLLAQVW
;
A
#
# COMPACT_ATOMS: atom_id res chain seq x y z
N MET A 1 41.66 -8.46 17.85
CA MET A 1 40.46 -7.74 18.35
C MET A 1 39.83 -6.78 17.34
N HIS A 2 40.59 -6.17 16.41
CA HIS A 2 40.03 -5.23 15.41
C HIS A 2 39.25 -5.90 14.26
N LEU A 3 39.64 -7.12 13.86
CA LEU A 3 38.96 -7.88 12.80
C LEU A 3 37.55 -8.34 13.22
N GLU A 4 37.41 -8.83 14.46
CA GLU A 4 36.11 -9.20 15.06
C GLU A 4 35.12 -8.03 15.07
N ALA A 5 35.59 -6.82 15.42
CA ALA A 5 34.75 -5.64 15.45
C ALA A 5 34.25 -5.23 14.05
N ILE A 6 35.10 -5.36 13.02
CA ILE A 6 34.73 -5.08 11.63
C ILE A 6 33.70 -6.08 11.12
N GLU A 7 33.87 -7.36 11.43
CA GLU A 7 32.94 -8.40 11.00
C GLU A 7 31.57 -8.24 11.64
N VAL A 8 31.53 -7.98 12.96
CA VAL A 8 30.29 -7.66 13.67
C VAL A 8 29.60 -6.44 13.04
N ALA A 9 30.35 -5.38 12.71
CA ALA A 9 29.79 -4.20 12.06
C ALA A 9 29.19 -4.51 10.67
N ARG A 10 29.85 -5.35 9.87
CA ARG A 10 29.35 -5.80 8.56
C ARG A 10 28.07 -6.63 8.69
N LEU A 11 28.03 -7.55 9.63
CA LEU A 11 26.84 -8.36 9.91
C LEU A 11 25.66 -7.48 10.35
N HIS A 12 25.90 -6.51 11.23
CA HIS A 12 24.88 -5.53 11.61
C HIS A 12 24.36 -4.71 10.43
N ALA A 13 25.25 -4.23 9.55
CA ALA A 13 24.87 -3.50 8.35
C ALA A 13 24.03 -4.37 7.40
N ALA A 14 24.43 -5.63 7.18
CA ALA A 14 23.70 -6.57 6.33
C ALA A 14 22.31 -6.89 6.88
N VAL A 15 22.21 -7.17 8.19
CA VAL A 15 20.93 -7.40 8.87
C VAL A 15 20.03 -6.17 8.73
N ARG A 16 20.60 -4.97 8.91
CA ARG A 16 19.81 -3.74 8.81
C ARG A 16 19.28 -3.52 7.40
N ALA A 17 20.12 -3.69 6.38
CA ALA A 17 19.73 -3.58 4.98
C ALA A 17 18.61 -4.57 4.64
N ASN A 18 18.74 -5.83 5.07
CA ASN A 18 17.71 -6.85 4.85
C ASN A 18 16.37 -6.52 5.54
N ILE A 19 16.42 -5.98 6.76
CA ILE A 19 15.23 -5.53 7.49
C ILE A 19 14.55 -4.37 6.75
N ASP A 20 15.34 -3.38 6.30
CA ASP A 20 14.80 -2.21 5.60
C ASP A 20 14.19 -2.62 4.24
N ASP A 21 14.80 -3.56 3.52
CA ASP A 21 14.25 -4.14 2.28
C ASP A 21 12.95 -4.91 2.54
N ALA A 22 12.94 -5.79 3.53
CA ALA A 22 11.74 -6.55 3.89
C ALA A 22 10.57 -5.63 4.28
N ARG A 23 10.85 -4.49 4.92
CA ARG A 23 9.83 -3.48 5.26
C ARG A 23 9.20 -2.85 4.03
N VAL A 24 10.00 -2.46 3.03
CA VAL A 24 9.50 -1.88 1.78
C VAL A 24 8.63 -2.88 1.04
N TRP A 25 9.09 -4.12 0.90
CA TRP A 25 8.36 -5.14 0.15
C TRP A 25 7.08 -5.58 0.84
N ARG A 26 7.08 -5.68 2.18
CA ARG A 26 5.85 -5.97 2.92
C ARG A 26 4.82 -4.85 2.79
N TRP A 27 5.26 -3.59 2.91
CA TRP A 27 4.38 -2.44 2.69
C TRP A 27 3.77 -2.45 1.27
N TYR A 28 4.57 -2.76 0.25
CA TYR A 28 4.08 -2.87 -1.12
C TYR A 28 3.07 -4.02 -1.28
N ALA A 29 3.36 -5.19 -0.71
CA ALA A 29 2.46 -6.35 -0.76
C ALA A 29 1.11 -6.04 -0.11
N ASP A 30 1.11 -5.43 1.08
CA ASP A 30 -0.12 -5.03 1.78
C ASP A 30 -0.97 -4.08 0.91
N LEU A 31 -0.34 -3.11 0.21
CA LEU A 31 -1.05 -2.20 -0.70
C LEU A 31 -1.58 -2.89 -1.96
N MET A 32 -0.84 -3.87 -2.49
CA MET A 32 -1.29 -4.65 -3.64
C MET A 32 -2.52 -5.49 -3.27
N GLU A 33 -2.51 -6.15 -2.12
CA GLU A 33 -3.64 -6.94 -1.60
C GLU A 33 -4.88 -6.08 -1.36
N ASP A 34 -4.69 -4.84 -0.90
CA ASP A 34 -5.76 -3.86 -0.70
C ASP A 34 -6.20 -3.13 -2.00
N GLU A 35 -5.59 -3.43 -3.16
CA GLU A 35 -5.80 -2.73 -4.45
C GLU A 35 -5.51 -1.20 -4.38
N ARG A 36 -4.60 -0.81 -3.50
CA ARG A 36 -4.27 0.59 -3.19
C ARG A 36 -3.04 1.11 -3.92
N VAL A 37 -2.32 0.26 -4.63
CA VAL A 37 -1.18 0.65 -5.46
C VAL A 37 -1.38 0.22 -6.90
N SER A 38 -1.03 1.09 -7.83
CA SER A 38 -0.95 0.77 -9.25
C SER A 38 0.48 1.01 -9.75
N CYS A 39 0.91 0.14 -10.67
CA CYS A 39 2.23 0.18 -11.27
C CYS A 39 2.10 0.15 -12.78
N THR A 40 2.60 1.19 -13.44
CA THR A 40 2.48 1.35 -14.89
C THR A 40 3.86 1.54 -15.50
N ARG A 41 4.19 0.73 -16.52
CA ARG A 41 5.37 0.97 -17.34
C ARG A 41 5.12 2.16 -18.26
N THR A 42 5.98 3.17 -18.18
CA THR A 42 5.96 4.34 -19.07
C THR A 42 7.11 4.25 -20.07
N ARG A 43 7.21 5.22 -20.99
CA ARG A 43 8.39 5.33 -21.89
C ARG A 43 9.68 5.63 -21.13
N GLY A 44 9.59 6.34 -20.01
CA GLY A 44 10.74 6.76 -19.20
C GLY A 44 11.11 5.77 -18.10
N GLY A 45 10.20 4.88 -17.70
CA GLY A 45 10.46 4.01 -16.57
C GLY A 45 9.22 3.34 -16.01
N TRP A 46 9.13 3.31 -14.69
CA TRP A 46 8.05 2.79 -13.90
C TRP A 46 7.42 3.91 -13.10
N GLN A 47 6.11 4.08 -13.29
CA GLN A 47 5.28 4.93 -12.46
C GLN A 47 4.58 4.07 -11.41
N VAL A 48 4.72 4.45 -10.13
CA VAL A 48 4.01 3.82 -9.01
C VAL A 48 3.10 4.86 -8.39
N THR A 49 1.80 4.56 -8.31
CA THR A 49 0.78 5.44 -7.72
C THR A 49 0.11 4.76 -6.53
N VAL A 50 0.06 5.43 -5.37
CA VAL A 50 -0.57 4.93 -4.14
C VAL A 50 -1.84 5.75 -3.83
N ASP A 51 -2.93 5.07 -3.50
CA ASP A 51 -4.27 5.60 -3.22
C ASP A 51 -4.81 6.57 -4.29
N GLY A 52 -4.31 6.45 -5.54
CA GLY A 52 -4.64 7.34 -6.65
C GLY A 52 -4.16 8.79 -6.49
N ARG A 53 -3.26 9.07 -5.54
CA ARG A 53 -2.85 10.43 -5.16
C ARG A 53 -1.35 10.66 -5.25
N ALA A 54 -0.57 9.76 -4.67
CA ALA A 54 0.88 9.89 -4.61
C ALA A 54 1.50 9.11 -5.76
N SER A 55 2.05 9.80 -6.76
CA SER A 55 2.70 9.16 -7.91
C SER A 55 4.19 9.51 -7.95
N VAL A 56 5.04 8.53 -8.24
CA VAL A 56 6.49 8.68 -8.45
C VAL A 56 6.94 7.89 -9.68
N GLU A 57 7.99 8.35 -10.36
CA GLU A 57 8.52 7.73 -11.60
C GLU A 57 10.02 7.44 -11.54
N ASP A 58 10.45 6.19 -11.66
CA ASP A 58 11.86 5.77 -11.64
C ASP A 58 12.17 4.89 -12.85
N ASP A 59 13.41 4.88 -13.33
CA ASP A 59 13.81 4.01 -14.44
C ASP A 59 13.62 2.52 -14.09
N SER A 60 13.84 2.17 -12.80
CA SER A 60 13.70 0.84 -12.23
C SER A 60 12.40 0.67 -11.45
N PHE A 61 11.79 -0.51 -11.53
CA PHE A 61 10.61 -0.83 -10.73
C PHE A 61 10.90 -0.78 -9.23
N ASP A 62 12.02 -1.38 -8.80
CA ASP A 62 12.46 -1.36 -7.41
C ASP A 62 12.71 0.08 -6.91
N GLY A 63 13.37 0.90 -7.75
CA GLY A 63 13.58 2.32 -7.45
C GLY A 63 12.26 3.07 -7.25
N ALA A 64 11.29 2.85 -8.15
CA ALA A 64 9.97 3.48 -8.05
C ALA A 64 9.22 3.07 -6.78
N VAL A 65 9.24 1.78 -6.43
CA VAL A 65 8.63 1.27 -5.19
C VAL A 65 9.29 1.88 -3.96
N ARG A 66 10.62 1.92 -3.90
CA ARG A 66 11.37 2.50 -2.76
C ARG A 66 11.08 3.98 -2.57
N ARG A 67 11.05 4.76 -3.65
CA ARG A 67 10.70 6.19 -3.55
C ARG A 67 9.25 6.40 -3.16
N ALA A 68 8.33 5.54 -3.63
CA ALA A 68 6.94 5.59 -3.21
C ALA A 68 6.81 5.32 -1.69
N ALA A 69 7.55 4.34 -1.16
CA ALA A 69 7.58 4.03 0.27
C ALA A 69 8.11 5.20 1.12
N GLN A 70 9.16 5.88 0.65
CA GLN A 70 9.72 7.06 1.30
C GLN A 70 8.71 8.22 1.31
N LEU A 71 8.10 8.52 0.16
CA LEU A 71 7.06 9.55 0.04
C LEU A 71 5.87 9.25 0.95
N TRP A 72 5.40 8.00 0.94
CA TRP A 72 4.27 7.55 1.75
C TRP A 72 4.54 7.63 3.24
N SER A 73 5.75 7.27 3.67
CA SER A 73 6.16 7.37 5.08
C SER A 73 6.14 8.83 5.56
N GLY A 74 6.58 9.78 4.72
CA GLY A 74 6.50 11.21 5.03
C GLY A 74 5.06 11.72 5.13
N LEU A 75 4.17 11.27 4.23
CA LEU A 75 2.76 11.62 4.26
C LEU A 75 2.02 11.01 5.46
N ALA A 76 2.32 9.75 5.81
CA ALA A 76 1.73 9.08 6.97
C ALA A 76 2.14 9.76 8.30
N GLN A 77 3.37 10.28 8.39
CA GLN A 77 3.78 11.10 9.52
C GLN A 77 3.06 12.45 9.57
N ALA A 78 2.66 13.00 8.42
CA ALA A 78 1.91 14.25 8.33
C ALA A 78 0.38 14.09 8.49
N GLN A 79 -0.17 12.88 8.37
CA GLN A 79 -1.61 12.61 8.49
C GLN A 79 -1.97 12.18 9.93
N PRO A 80 -2.69 12.99 10.71
CA PRO A 80 -3.22 12.52 11.99
C PRO A 80 -4.23 11.40 11.74
N LYS A 81 -4.08 10.28 12.47
CA LYS A 81 -4.82 9.01 12.40
C LYS A 81 -6.26 9.12 11.87
N LEU A 82 -6.44 9.07 10.55
CA LEU A 82 -7.76 8.93 9.94
C LEU A 82 -8.23 7.49 10.13
N HIS A 83 -9.30 7.35 10.89
CA HIS A 83 -9.86 6.07 11.31
C HIS A 83 -10.26 5.20 10.12
N ARG A 84 -9.82 3.95 10.17
CA ARG A 84 -10.13 2.87 9.21
C ARG A 84 -11.64 2.70 9.09
N ARG A 85 -12.24 3.27 8.04
CA ARG A 85 -13.66 3.09 7.70
C ARG A 85 -13.87 1.63 7.29
N ARG A 86 -14.42 0.81 8.19
CA ARG A 86 -14.90 -0.54 7.86
C ARG A 86 -16.01 -0.42 6.81
N LYS A 87 -15.81 -1.08 5.66
CA LYS A 87 -16.82 -1.24 4.61
C LYS A 87 -17.76 -2.36 5.04
N THR A 88 -18.86 -2.04 5.70
CA THR A 88 -19.97 -2.99 5.90
C THR A 88 -20.63 -3.26 4.55
N ALA A 89 -20.59 -4.52 4.10
CA ALA A 89 -21.25 -4.97 2.89
C ALA A 89 -22.78 -4.79 3.04
N ALA A 90 -23.39 -4.09 2.09
CA ALA A 90 -24.84 -3.98 1.99
C ALA A 90 -25.41 -5.30 1.46
N ASN A 91 -26.11 -6.05 2.31
CA ASN A 91 -26.89 -7.22 1.89
C ASN A 91 -28.13 -6.75 1.11
N ARG A 92 -28.09 -6.90 -0.22
CA ARG A 92 -29.26 -6.76 -1.09
C ARG A 92 -29.94 -8.11 -1.15
N ASN A 93 -31.01 -8.32 -0.39
CA ASN A 93 -31.99 -9.36 -0.65
C ASN A 93 -33.30 -9.06 0.09
N ALA A 94 -34.24 -8.42 -0.60
CA ALA A 94 -35.66 -8.46 -0.28
C ALA A 94 -36.47 -8.13 -1.55
N THR A 95 -36.53 -9.09 -2.47
CA THR A 95 -37.56 -9.12 -3.50
C THR A 95 -38.48 -10.29 -3.19
N ALA A 96 -39.68 -10.01 -2.71
CA ALA A 96 -40.81 -10.94 -2.82
C ALA A 96 -42.12 -10.15 -2.74
N ASN A 97 -42.68 -9.95 -3.94
CA ASN A 97 -44.09 -9.75 -4.27
C ASN A 97 -45.12 -9.94 -3.13
N ALA A 98 -45.98 -8.94 -2.95
CA ALA A 98 -47.35 -9.16 -2.53
C ALA A 98 -48.29 -8.26 -3.35
N THR A 99 -49.04 -8.92 -4.21
CA THR A 99 -50.11 -8.45 -5.09
C THR A 99 -51.42 -8.24 -4.30
N LEU A 100 -52.23 -7.25 -4.73
CA LEU A 100 -53.68 -7.01 -4.43
C LEU A 100 -54.02 -6.62 -2.97
N LEU A 101 -54.75 -5.54 -2.69
CA LEU A 101 -56.21 -5.30 -2.87
C LEU A 101 -56.46 -3.77 -2.89
N ALA A 102 -57.13 -3.17 -3.89
CA ALA A 102 -58.57 -2.94 -4.02
C ALA A 102 -59.23 -1.99 -2.97
N GLN A 103 -59.62 -0.79 -3.44
CA GLN A 103 -60.76 0.09 -3.04
C GLN A 103 -60.73 0.67 -1.59
N VAL A 104 -61.18 1.90 -1.27
CA VAL A 104 -62.48 2.56 -1.45
C VAL A 104 -62.34 4.06 -1.01
N TRP A 105 -62.95 4.98 -1.77
CA TRP A 105 -63.16 6.46 -1.63
C TRP A 105 -61.98 7.38 -1.24
#